data_AF-A0A8S2XYR5-F1
#
_entry.id   AF-A0A8S2XYR5-F1
#
_cell.length_a   1.000
_cell.length_b   1.000
_cell.length_c   1.000
_cell.angle_alpha   90.00
_cell.angle_beta   90.00
_cell.angle_gamma   90.00
#
_symmetry.space_group_name_H-M   'P 1'
#
loop_
_entity.id
_entity.type
_entity.pdbx_description
1 polymer ?
#
loop_
_entity_poly.entity_id
_entity_poly.type
_entity_poly.pdbx_seq_one_letter_code
_entity_poly.pdbx_strand_id
1 'polypeptide(L)'
;ILKDEYSLLGTRCQRKFDIAIVDEVDSMLIDDNSKICRLSSKIPAIDELKVLLTVIWQELNRTYEKIVRINEKIYCITVPFQMNDNNEIILLKPEKTDENGNVIDTDDENDFQEINDPYEFIENHLKNYTENYLLKPNEKNQCLLNIPKHLTSFVKEQLNKWILSAWQAKHFYHENIDYLIIN
;
A
#
# COMPACT_ATOMS: atom_id res chain seq x y z
N ILE A 1 13.28 30.02 -8.31
CA ILE A 1 12.43 30.29 -7.12
C ILE A 1 12.63 29.16 -6.14
N LEU A 2 12.02 28.00 -6.43
CA LEU A 2 12.01 26.83 -5.55
C LEU A 2 13.38 26.47 -4.96
N LYS A 3 14.44 26.26 -5.76
CA LYS A 3 15.74 25.80 -5.21
C LYS A 3 16.52 26.91 -4.49
N ASP A 4 16.34 28.15 -4.94
CA ASP A 4 16.99 29.32 -4.33
C ASP A 4 16.41 29.63 -2.96
N GLU A 5 15.08 29.58 -2.85
CA GLU A 5 14.35 29.80 -1.60
C GLU A 5 14.44 28.60 -0.66
N TYR A 6 14.35 27.37 -1.18
CA TYR A 6 14.40 26.16 -0.38
C TYR A 6 15.82 25.83 0.12
N SER A 7 16.83 25.93 -0.74
CA SER A 7 18.20 25.51 -0.39
C SER A 7 19.11 26.68 0.00
N LEU A 8 18.66 27.93 -0.16
CA LEU A 8 19.42 29.15 0.17
C LEU A 8 20.82 29.21 -0.47
N LEU A 9 20.98 28.53 -1.62
CA LEU A 9 22.26 28.39 -2.32
C LEU A 9 22.66 29.65 -3.10
N GLY A 10 21.83 30.69 -3.10
CA GLY A 10 22.07 31.92 -3.85
C GLY A 10 22.11 31.73 -5.36
N THR A 11 21.54 30.64 -5.89
CA THR A 11 21.39 30.34 -7.31
C THR A 11 20.77 31.45 -8.16
N ARG A 12 19.94 32.33 -7.58
CA ARG A 12 19.41 33.50 -8.31
C ARG A 12 20.40 34.65 -8.38
N CYS A 13 21.44 34.68 -7.54
CA CYS A 13 22.38 35.80 -7.42
C CYS A 13 21.64 37.15 -7.34
N GLN A 14 20.59 37.24 -6.52
CA GLN A 14 19.75 38.44 -6.35
C GLN A 14 18.94 38.88 -7.60
N ARG A 15 18.87 38.07 -8.67
CA ARG A 15 18.02 38.38 -9.84
C ARG A 15 16.53 38.34 -9.46
N LYS A 16 15.82 39.44 -9.72
CA LYS A 16 14.36 39.57 -9.54
C LYS A 16 13.62 38.98 -10.75
N PHE A 17 12.36 38.59 -10.55
CA PHE A 17 11.46 38.33 -11.67
C PHE A 17 10.88 39.68 -12.09
N ASP A 18 10.99 40.00 -13.38
CA ASP A 18 10.41 41.23 -13.96
C ASP A 18 9.29 40.85 -14.91
N ILE A 19 9.64 40.35 -16.10
CA ILE A 19 8.69 40.09 -17.18
C ILE A 19 9.03 38.74 -17.81
N ALA A 20 8.02 37.91 -18.01
CA ALA A 20 8.09 36.68 -18.78
C ALA A 20 7.06 36.75 -19.90
N ILE A 21 7.50 36.52 -21.13
CA ILE A 21 6.61 36.27 -22.27
C ILE A 21 6.54 34.76 -22.40
N VAL A 22 5.32 34.23 -22.32
CA VAL A 22 5.05 32.80 -22.38
C VAL A 22 4.40 32.52 -23.72
N ASP A 23 5.02 31.62 -24.48
CA ASP A 23 4.47 31.10 -25.73
C ASP A 23 3.59 29.88 -25.43
N GLU A 24 2.59 29.61 -26.27
CA GLU A 24 1.64 28.48 -26.10
C GLU A 24 0.98 28.44 -24.70
N VAL A 25 0.32 29.54 -24.34
CA VAL A 25 -0.30 29.74 -23.01
C VAL A 25 -1.44 28.75 -22.73
N ASP A 26 -2.17 28.33 -23.77
CA ASP A 26 -3.21 27.32 -23.69
C ASP A 26 -2.63 25.96 -23.27
N SER A 27 -1.54 25.54 -23.90
CA SER A 27 -0.84 24.30 -23.56
C SER A 27 -0.31 24.33 -22.11
N MET A 28 0.23 25.46 -21.65
CA MET A 28 0.80 25.55 -20.29
C MET A 28 -0.24 25.72 -19.17
N LEU A 29 -1.31 26.51 -19.39
CA LEU A 29 -2.26 26.87 -18.34
C LEU A 29 -3.56 26.08 -18.38
N ILE A 30 -3.90 25.46 -19.51
CA ILE A 30 -5.14 24.70 -19.67
C ILE A 30 -4.80 23.21 -19.74
N ASP A 31 -3.93 22.79 -20.66
CA ASP A 31 -3.62 21.36 -20.86
C ASP A 31 -2.71 20.80 -19.76
N ASP A 32 -1.66 21.54 -19.39
CA ASP A 32 -0.67 21.13 -18.39
C ASP A 32 -0.91 21.69 -16.98
N ASN A 33 -2.08 22.25 -16.69
CA ASN A 33 -2.41 22.81 -15.37
C ASN A 33 -2.31 21.78 -14.23
N SER A 34 -2.51 20.49 -14.55
CA SER A 34 -2.36 19.39 -13.59
C SER A 34 -0.90 19.04 -13.29
N LYS A 35 0.07 19.48 -14.11
CA LYS A 35 1.49 19.16 -13.97
C LYS A 35 2.18 20.14 -13.02
N ILE A 36 2.35 19.73 -11.77
CA ILE A 36 3.07 20.52 -10.76
C ILE A 36 4.58 20.32 -10.92
N CYS A 37 5.31 21.40 -11.17
CA CYS A 37 6.77 21.39 -11.08
C CYS A 37 7.21 21.26 -9.61
N ARG A 38 7.84 20.14 -9.26
CA ARG A 38 8.32 19.83 -7.90
C ARG A 38 9.84 19.69 -7.89
N LEU A 39 10.48 20.13 -6.80
CA LEU A 39 11.87 19.78 -6.54
C LEU A 39 11.92 18.37 -5.96
N SER A 40 12.73 17.51 -6.57
CA SER A 40 13.12 16.24 -5.98
C SER A 40 14.57 16.30 -5.51
N SER A 41 14.83 15.69 -4.36
CA SER A 41 16.18 15.44 -3.85
C SER A 41 16.25 14.01 -3.31
N LYS A 42 17.45 13.45 -3.22
CA LYS A 42 17.63 12.16 -2.56
C LYS A 42 17.31 12.34 -1.08
N ILE A 43 16.32 11.60 -0.59
CA ILE A 43 16.07 11.48 0.84
C ILE A 43 17.14 10.53 1.39
N PRO A 44 18.03 10.98 2.29
CA PRO A 44 18.97 10.09 2.95
C PRO A 44 18.22 8.94 3.63
N ALA A 45 18.77 7.72 3.58
CA ALA A 45 18.20 6.53 4.18
C ALA A 45 16.83 6.06 3.61
N ILE A 46 16.39 6.56 2.45
CA ILE A 46 15.21 5.98 1.74
C ILE A 46 15.43 4.51 1.38
N ASP A 47 16.68 4.12 1.13
CA ASP A 47 17.06 2.74 0.83
C ASP A 47 16.74 1.79 2.00
N GLU A 48 16.79 2.28 3.24
CA GLU A 48 16.47 1.51 4.44
C GLU A 48 14.96 1.26 4.58
N LEU A 49 14.14 2.11 3.95
CA LEU A 49 12.68 1.95 3.91
C LEU A 49 12.20 1.04 2.78
N LYS A 50 13.07 0.66 1.83
CA LYS A 50 12.69 -0.24 0.72
C LYS A 50 12.11 -1.54 1.24
N VAL A 51 12.72 -2.14 2.26
CA VAL A 51 12.25 -3.39 2.84
C VAL A 51 10.84 -3.24 3.41
N LEU A 52 10.57 -2.14 4.11
CA LEU A 52 9.23 -1.85 4.63
C LEU A 52 8.20 -1.73 3.50
N LEU A 53 8.51 -0.97 2.46
CA LEU A 53 7.62 -0.80 1.30
C LEU A 53 7.35 -2.13 0.58
N THR A 54 8.38 -2.96 0.43
CA THR A 54 8.24 -4.31 -0.16
C THR A 54 7.35 -5.21 0.70
N VAL A 55 7.50 -5.18 2.02
CA VAL A 55 6.65 -5.97 2.92
C VAL A 55 5.20 -5.51 2.88
N ILE A 56 4.95 -4.19 2.85
CA ILE A 56 3.59 -3.64 2.67
C ILE A 56 2.96 -4.16 1.37
N TRP A 57 3.71 -4.11 0.26
CA TRP A 57 3.23 -4.60 -1.04
C TRP A 57 2.94 -6.10 -1.04
N GLN A 58 3.83 -6.92 -0.47
CA GLN A 58 3.64 -8.36 -0.37
C GLN A 58 2.41 -8.71 0.46
N GLU A 59 2.25 -8.05 1.61
CA GLU A 59 1.12 -8.31 2.50
C GLU A 59 -0.21 -7.84 1.90
N LEU A 60 -0.19 -6.73 1.16
CA LEU A 60 -1.36 -6.27 0.41
C LEU A 60 -1.79 -7.32 -0.62
N ASN A 61 -0.85 -7.86 -1.41
CA ASN A 61 -1.17 -8.91 -2.39
C ASN A 61 -1.73 -10.17 -1.73
N ARG A 62 -1.05 -10.64 -0.67
CA ARG A 62 -1.46 -11.85 0.07
C ARG A 62 -2.85 -11.70 0.70
N THR A 63 -3.16 -10.52 1.21
CA THR A 63 -4.47 -10.25 1.83
C THR A 63 -5.55 -10.11 0.76
N TYR A 64 -5.24 -9.44 -0.35
CA TYR A 64 -6.19 -9.25 -1.44
C TYR A 64 -6.57 -10.56 -2.14
N GLU A 65 -5.64 -11.50 -2.30
CA GLU A 65 -5.92 -12.83 -2.88
C GLU A 65 -6.95 -13.64 -2.07
N LYS A 66 -7.12 -13.30 -0.78
CA LYS A 66 -8.10 -13.92 0.10
C LYS A 66 -9.48 -13.29 0.02
N ILE A 67 -9.61 -12.15 -0.66
CA ILE A 67 -10.87 -11.42 -0.80
C ILE A 67 -11.62 -11.96 -2.01
N VAL A 68 -12.84 -12.43 -1.78
CA VAL A 68 -13.68 -13.06 -2.79
C VAL A 68 -15.07 -12.45 -2.76
N ARG A 69 -15.68 -12.30 -3.94
CA ARG A 69 -17.07 -11.86 -4.08
C ARG A 69 -18.00 -13.05 -4.33
N ILE A 70 -19.03 -13.20 -3.49
CA ILE A 70 -20.02 -14.27 -3.56
C ILE A 70 -21.41 -13.65 -3.39
N ASN A 71 -22.35 -13.92 -4.30
CA ASN A 71 -23.74 -13.46 -4.21
C ASN A 71 -23.87 -11.97 -3.82
N GLU A 72 -23.14 -11.12 -4.56
CA GLU A 72 -23.03 -9.67 -4.36
C GLU A 72 -22.33 -9.18 -3.10
N LYS A 73 -22.08 -10.06 -2.12
CA LYS A 73 -21.33 -9.77 -0.90
C LYS A 73 -19.84 -10.07 -1.08
N ILE A 74 -19.02 -9.47 -0.23
CA ILE A 74 -17.56 -9.64 -0.25
C ILE A 74 -17.14 -10.34 1.04
N TYR A 75 -16.27 -11.33 0.93
CA TYR A 75 -15.74 -12.12 2.02
C TYR A 75 -14.23 -12.13 2.00
N CYS A 76 -13.60 -12.15 3.18
CA CYS A 76 -12.20 -12.49 3.35
C CYS A 76 -12.10 -13.93 3.88
N ILE A 77 -11.36 -14.79 3.18
CA ILE A 77 -11.20 -16.21 3.51
C ILE A 77 -9.81 -16.44 4.08
N THR A 78 -9.74 -16.82 5.35
CA THR A 78 -8.45 -16.94 6.05
C THR A 78 -7.76 -18.27 5.79
N VAL A 79 -8.53 -19.29 5.39
CA VAL A 79 -8.09 -20.64 5.05
C VAL A 79 -7.79 -20.81 3.55
N PRO A 80 -6.93 -21.76 3.16
CA PRO A 80 -6.72 -22.06 1.75
C PRO A 80 -8.03 -22.54 1.12
N PHE A 81 -8.34 -22.02 -0.06
CA PHE A 81 -9.56 -22.37 -0.79
C PHE A 81 -9.28 -22.57 -2.27
N GLN A 82 -10.18 -23.30 -2.94
CA GLN A 82 -10.22 -23.47 -4.38
C GLN A 82 -11.59 -23.07 -4.90
N MET A 83 -11.60 -22.53 -6.11
CA MET A 83 -12.82 -22.27 -6.86
C MET A 83 -13.06 -23.43 -7.81
N ASN A 84 -14.26 -24.02 -7.75
CA ASN A 84 -14.70 -24.99 -8.74
C ASN A 84 -15.13 -24.29 -10.04
N ASP A 85 -15.28 -25.09 -11.11
CA ASP A 85 -15.83 -24.67 -12.41
C ASP A 85 -17.23 -24.03 -12.30
N ASN A 86 -17.96 -24.28 -11.21
CA ASN A 86 -19.28 -23.73 -10.91
C ASN A 86 -19.23 -22.45 -10.04
N ASN A 87 -18.06 -21.82 -9.84
CA ASN A 87 -17.86 -20.68 -8.94
C ASN A 87 -18.17 -20.96 -7.45
N GLU A 88 -18.13 -22.23 -7.05
CA GLU A 88 -18.27 -22.64 -5.65
C GLU A 88 -16.91 -22.65 -4.95
N ILE A 89 -16.87 -22.23 -3.69
CA ILE A 89 -15.65 -22.21 -2.87
C ILE A 89 -15.52 -23.53 -2.11
N ILE A 90 -14.45 -24.28 -2.40
CA ILE A 90 -14.02 -25.43 -1.59
C ILE A 90 -12.94 -24.96 -0.63
N LEU A 91 -13.17 -25.10 0.68
CA LEU A 91 -12.13 -24.90 1.68
C LEU A 91 -11.24 -26.12 1.76
N LEU A 92 -9.93 -25.92 1.71
CA LEU A 92 -8.94 -26.96 1.91
C LEU A 92 -8.54 -26.97 3.38
N LYS A 93 -9.41 -27.55 4.23
CA LYS A 93 -9.08 -27.79 5.65
C LYS A 93 -8.24 -29.07 5.77
N PRO A 94 -7.11 -29.07 6.48
CA PRO A 94 -6.44 -30.32 6.81
C PRO A 94 -7.33 -31.12 7.75
N GLU A 95 -7.58 -32.40 7.43
CA GLU A 95 -8.30 -33.32 8.31
C GLU A 95 -7.57 -33.39 9.66
N LYS A 96 -8.16 -32.82 10.71
CA LYS A 96 -7.69 -33.01 12.08
C LYS A 96 -8.37 -34.25 12.63
N THR A 97 -7.61 -35.32 12.86
CA THR A 97 -8.11 -36.52 13.54
C THR A 97 -7.86 -36.45 15.04
N ASP A 98 -8.83 -36.87 15.85
CA ASP A 98 -8.62 -37.13 17.28
C ASP A 98 -7.63 -38.28 17.51
N GLU A 99 -7.27 -38.53 18.77
CA GLU A 99 -6.40 -39.66 19.18
C GLU A 99 -6.94 -41.04 18.77
N ASN A 100 -8.21 -41.10 18.36
CA ASN A 100 -8.93 -42.31 17.95
C ASN A 100 -9.16 -42.38 16.43
N GLY A 101 -8.63 -41.43 15.64
CA GLY A 101 -8.74 -41.41 14.19
C GLY A 101 -10.06 -40.85 13.63
N ASN A 102 -10.90 -40.23 14.46
CA ASN A 102 -12.12 -39.56 14.00
C ASN A 102 -11.82 -38.14 13.53
N VAL A 103 -12.34 -37.76 12.36
CA VAL A 103 -12.25 -36.39 11.83
C VAL A 103 -13.02 -35.43 12.74
N ILE A 104 -12.31 -34.45 13.30
CA ILE A 104 -12.89 -33.33 14.03
C ILE A 104 -13.18 -32.23 13.01
N ASP A 105 -14.46 -31.97 12.75
CA ASP A 105 -14.88 -30.76 12.04
C ASP A 105 -14.61 -29.54 12.92
N THR A 106 -13.49 -28.87 12.68
CA THR A 106 -13.30 -27.49 13.15
C THR A 106 -13.93 -26.55 12.12
N ASP A 107 -15.25 -26.40 12.22
CA ASP A 107 -15.95 -25.25 11.66
C ASP A 107 -15.67 -24.04 12.55
N ASP A 108 -14.50 -23.43 12.35
CA ASP A 108 -14.20 -22.14 12.95
C ASP A 108 -15.02 -21.08 12.20
N GLU A 109 -15.99 -20.44 12.88
CA GLU A 109 -16.79 -19.32 12.36
C GLU A 109 -15.93 -18.13 11.86
N ASN A 110 -14.62 -18.13 12.15
CA ASN A 110 -13.66 -17.11 11.72
C ASN A 110 -13.03 -17.37 10.33
N ASP A 111 -13.34 -18.49 9.68
CA ASP A 111 -12.77 -18.83 8.37
C ASP A 111 -13.31 -17.93 7.25
N PHE A 112 -14.53 -17.41 7.43
CA PHE A 112 -15.18 -16.45 6.55
C PHE A 112 -15.56 -15.18 7.30
N GLN A 113 -14.97 -14.07 6.89
CA GLN A 113 -15.36 -12.75 7.38
C GLN A 113 -16.07 -11.98 6.27
N GLU A 114 -17.35 -11.66 6.44
CA GLU A 114 -18.04 -10.71 5.55
C GLU A 114 -17.42 -9.32 5.73
N ILE A 115 -17.07 -8.68 4.61
CA ILE A 115 -16.48 -7.35 4.58
C ILE A 115 -17.32 -6.44 3.69
N ASN A 116 -17.47 -5.18 4.11
CA ASN A 116 -18.22 -4.18 3.36
C ASN A 116 -17.36 -3.53 2.28
N ASP A 117 -16.15 -3.11 2.66
CA ASP A 117 -15.22 -2.40 1.80
C ASP A 117 -13.84 -3.10 1.83
N PRO A 118 -13.34 -3.60 0.69
CA PRO A 118 -12.04 -4.26 0.60
C PRO A 118 -10.87 -3.36 1.02
N TYR A 119 -10.94 -2.07 0.71
CA TYR A 119 -9.88 -1.13 1.01
C TYR A 119 -9.81 -0.85 2.52
N GLU A 120 -10.94 -0.56 3.17
CA GLU A 120 -11.00 -0.33 4.61
C GLU A 120 -10.50 -1.55 5.40
N PHE A 121 -10.87 -2.75 4.97
CA PHE A 121 -10.39 -3.99 5.57
C PHE A 121 -8.86 -4.13 5.44
N ILE A 122 -8.33 -3.96 4.21
CA ILE A 122 -6.89 -4.07 3.94
C ILE A 122 -6.10 -2.97 4.66
N GLU A 123 -6.61 -1.74 4.68
CA GLU A 123 -5.98 -0.62 5.35
C GLU A 123 -5.82 -0.90 6.85
N ASN A 124 -6.89 -1.36 7.50
CA ASN A 124 -6.86 -1.72 8.91
C ASN A 124 -5.92 -2.90 9.18
N HIS A 125 -5.97 -3.94 8.33
CA HIS A 125 -5.08 -5.10 8.45
C HIS A 125 -3.60 -4.70 8.32
N LEU A 126 -3.24 -3.91 7.30
CA LEU A 126 -1.86 -3.50 7.05
C LEU A 126 -1.32 -2.55 8.12
N LYS A 127 -2.14 -1.65 8.66
CA LYS A 127 -1.77 -0.82 9.81
C LYS A 127 -1.46 -1.70 11.02
N ASN A 128 -2.37 -2.60 11.36
CA ASN A 128 -2.20 -3.51 12.49
C ASN A 128 -0.98 -4.42 12.31
N TYR A 129 -0.78 -4.97 11.12
CA TYR A 129 0.37 -5.81 10.80
C TYR A 129 1.68 -5.02 10.94
N THR A 130 1.74 -3.80 10.39
CA THR A 130 2.95 -2.98 10.46
C THR A 130 3.28 -2.58 11.89
N GLU A 131 2.31 -2.06 12.63
CA GLU A 131 2.54 -1.54 13.98
C GLU A 131 2.77 -2.64 15.01
N ASN A 132 1.98 -3.73 14.95
CA ASN A 132 2.00 -4.76 15.99
C ASN A 132 2.96 -5.92 15.69
N TYR A 133 3.31 -6.15 14.42
CA TYR A 133 4.13 -7.31 14.03
C TYR A 133 5.49 -6.90 13.47
N LEU A 134 5.55 -5.90 12.58
CA LEU A 134 6.82 -5.51 11.95
C LEU A 134 7.69 -4.65 12.87
N LEU A 135 7.08 -3.63 13.51
CA LEU A 135 7.79 -2.60 14.26
C LEU A 135 7.82 -2.84 15.77
N LYS A 136 6.95 -3.72 16.28
CA LYS A 136 6.91 -4.02 17.71
C LYS A 136 8.11 -4.91 18.11
N PRO A 137 8.83 -4.59 19.20
CA PRO A 137 9.88 -5.45 19.71
C PRO A 137 9.28 -6.77 20.22
N ASN A 138 9.92 -7.89 19.88
CA ASN A 138 9.60 -9.19 20.46
C ASN A 138 10.14 -9.30 21.92
N GLU A 139 9.95 -10.45 22.56
CA GLU A 139 10.43 -10.72 23.94
C GLU A 139 11.95 -10.54 24.12
N LYS A 140 12.72 -10.58 23.03
CA LYS A 140 14.16 -10.35 22.99
C LYS A 140 14.53 -8.90 22.60
N ASN A 141 13.56 -7.98 22.60
CA ASN A 141 13.71 -6.58 22.15
C ASN A 141 14.18 -6.43 20.70
N GLN A 142 13.90 -7.41 19.84
CA GLN A 142 14.21 -7.37 18.42
C GLN A 142 12.93 -7.18 17.61
N CYS A 143 12.92 -6.18 16.72
CA CYS A 143 11.85 -6.00 15.75
C CYS A 143 12.14 -6.86 14.51
N LEU A 144 11.09 -7.34 13.82
CA LEU A 144 11.27 -8.06 12.55
C LEU A 144 11.94 -7.15 11.51
N LEU A 145 11.58 -5.88 11.52
CA LEU A 145 12.15 -4.86 10.67
C LEU A 145 12.70 -3.71 11.53
N ASN A 146 14.03 -3.53 11.50
CA ASN A 146 14.70 -2.50 12.29
C ASN A 146 14.72 -1.17 11.52
N ILE A 147 13.88 -0.23 11.95
CA ILE A 147 13.87 1.13 11.41
C ILE A 147 14.78 2.02 12.27
N PRO A 148 15.66 2.83 11.68
CA PRO A 148 16.42 3.81 12.45
C PRO A 148 15.50 4.73 13.24
N LYS A 149 15.94 5.07 14.46
CA LYS A 149 15.20 5.94 15.38
C LYS A 149 14.78 7.27 14.74
N HIS A 150 15.64 7.84 13.89
CA HIS A 150 15.37 9.11 13.22
C HIS A 150 14.31 9.03 12.11
N LEU A 151 14.04 7.83 11.56
CA LEU A 151 13.00 7.60 10.55
C LEU A 151 11.66 7.14 11.16
N THR A 152 11.62 6.80 12.44
CA THR A 152 10.42 6.22 13.07
C THR A 152 9.22 7.16 12.99
N SER A 153 9.41 8.45 13.29
CA SER A 153 8.32 9.45 13.19
C SER A 153 7.85 9.62 11.75
N PHE A 154 8.79 9.68 10.80
CA PHE A 154 8.48 9.78 9.38
C PHE A 154 7.66 8.58 8.89
N VAL A 155 8.04 7.36 9.28
CA VAL A 155 7.32 6.14 8.93
C VAL A 155 5.89 6.16 9.45
N LYS A 156 5.69 6.56 10.71
CA LYS A 156 4.34 6.68 11.30
C LYS A 156 3.45 7.66 10.53
N GLU A 157 4.00 8.80 10.12
CA GLU A 157 3.25 9.80 9.34
C GLU A 157 2.95 9.37 7.90
N GLN A 158 3.83 8.57 7.30
CA GLN A 158 3.71 8.18 5.90
C GLN A 158 3.00 6.83 5.69
N LEU A 159 2.84 6.01 6.73
CA LEU A 159 2.29 4.66 6.62
C LEU A 159 0.96 4.63 5.87
N ASN A 160 -0.01 5.47 6.26
CA ASN A 160 -1.32 5.52 5.61
C ASN A 160 -1.20 5.91 4.13
N LYS A 161 -0.30 6.84 3.80
CA LYS A 161 -0.06 7.26 2.42
C LYS A 161 0.56 6.16 1.60
N TRP A 162 1.48 5.38 2.17
CA TRP A 162 2.09 4.24 1.48
C TRP A 162 1.10 3.11 1.27
N ILE A 163 0.24 2.81 2.25
CA ILE A 163 -0.85 1.84 2.09
C ILE A 163 -1.80 2.28 0.96
N LEU A 164 -2.25 3.54 0.98
CA LEU A 164 -3.08 4.09 -0.09
C LEU A 164 -2.37 4.05 -1.44
N SER A 165 -1.09 4.42 -1.49
CA SER A 165 -0.30 4.38 -2.73
C SER A 165 -0.15 2.97 -3.27
N ALA A 166 0.06 1.98 -2.40
CA ALA A 166 0.14 0.57 -2.77
C ALA A 166 -1.21 0.04 -3.28
N TRP A 167 -2.31 0.40 -2.62
CA TRP A 167 -3.66 0.10 -3.10
C TRP A 167 -3.89 0.70 -4.49
N GLN A 168 -3.56 1.98 -4.66
CA GLN A 168 -3.73 2.65 -5.95
C GLN A 168 -2.87 2.01 -7.03
N ALA A 169 -1.60 1.72 -6.74
CA ALA A 169 -0.67 1.02 -7.63
C ALA A 169 -1.22 -0.32 -8.12
N LYS A 170 -1.92 -1.08 -7.27
CA LYS A 170 -2.51 -2.36 -7.66
C LYS A 170 -3.73 -2.22 -8.56
N HIS A 171 -4.57 -1.20 -8.35
CA HIS A 171 -5.89 -1.12 -8.97
C HIS A 171 -6.02 -0.11 -10.12
N PHE A 172 -5.24 0.96 -10.11
CA PHE A 172 -5.41 2.09 -11.03
C PHE A 172 -4.20 2.35 -11.92
N TYR A 173 -3.08 1.67 -11.68
CA TYR A 173 -1.87 1.80 -12.49
C TYR A 173 -1.55 0.48 -13.18
N HIS A 174 -1.11 0.57 -14.42
CA HIS A 174 -0.65 -0.58 -15.20
C HIS A 174 0.74 -0.31 -15.73
N GLU A 175 1.60 -1.32 -15.70
CA GLU A 175 2.93 -1.21 -16.27
C GLU A 175 2.84 -0.88 -17.76
N ASN A 176 3.63 0.10 -18.19
CA ASN A 176 3.70 0.58 -19.58
C ASN A 176 2.39 1.19 -20.13
N ILE A 177 1.50 1.67 -19.26
CA ILE A 177 0.32 2.45 -19.67
C ILE A 177 0.38 3.83 -19.01
N ASP A 178 0.54 4.86 -19.83
CA ASP A 178 0.70 6.24 -19.36
C ASP A 178 -0.64 6.91 -18.99
N TYR A 179 -1.75 6.50 -19.61
CA TYR A 179 -3.08 7.00 -19.29
C TYR A 179 -4.19 5.98 -19.60
N LEU A 180 -5.21 5.95 -18.74
CA LEU A 180 -6.47 5.25 -18.96
C LEU A 180 -7.57 6.30 -19.14
N ILE A 181 -8.23 6.29 -20.29
CA ILE A 181 -9.43 7.12 -20.50
C ILE A 181 -10.62 6.29 -20.03
N ILE A 182 -11.20 6.66 -18.90
CA ILE A 182 -12.41 6.06 -18.37
C ILE A 182 -13.57 6.97 -18.79
N ASN A 183 -14.47 6.46 -19.62
CA ASN A 183 -15.71 7.13 -20.03
C ASN A 183 -16.78 7.06 -18.94
#